data_AF-A0A1C6DZ20-F1
#
_entry.id   AF-A0A1C6DZ20-F1
#
_cell.length_a   1.000
_cell.length_b   1.000
_cell.length_c   1.000
_cell.angle_alpha   90.00
_cell.angle_beta   90.00
_cell.angle_gamma   90.00
#
_symmetry.space_group_name_H-M   'P 1'
#
loop_
_entity.id
_entity.type
_entity.pdbx_description
1 polymer ?
#
loop_
_entity_poly.entity_id
_entity_poly.type
_entity_poly.pdbx_seq_one_letter_code
_entity_poly.pdbx_strand_id
1 'polypeptide(L)'
;MNMKRWLAGCLGAVVILGCLPPAGAADDAAQRRQEDLDCLVETLTTKHPDFYANTTEQAVADKKAEIEAELDTASDLDFAIGLAELAALAHDSHTMLSVGSALSDQLRQLGMVPKWYDGRWTLTGGVTDCRAYIGQEITSINGMPIDEVTERLSPMISYDNAVEQRIRVGQLLYVADVLEHYGVIDADSDMVTVGVRDAEGKETVLHIPCMTQAEATAALKAGEWITRDMLRKDVPVTEPDRSVYYKLLDLGGGTLYMQYNKCFEDPNLPMEQFAAEVEGKLASGKYTKFIIDLRSNGGGSDGVLYPITYLAQQFLAKGNAVYALAGENTFSSALINTVQLKDIGAAVVGTPTGGSVDHFGAVTAFELPNSKFRGQYSNKFIDLGSYYEAAKPYGVESLPPDITVGQTFSDYLNGIDTAVQYILTHDAVKPELRKPAVVSGAKIEVNGTPVAAAAYEIEGSNYFKLRDLAMAFAGTNTAFSVSWDGEANQVTIDAGVYTPVGGELEPLSGGGQTATRATAEVYLQDMGMPLVGKAYEIDGNHYFKLRDLCFMLGVRVEWDDAAQTIRIDTTKPYI
;
A
#
# COMPACT_ATOMS: atom_id res chain seq x y z
N MET A 1 84.21 -49.16 -18.81
CA MET A 1 83.44 -50.24 -18.15
C MET A 1 81.98 -50.06 -18.53
N ASN A 2 81.49 -51.04 -19.29
CA ASN A 2 80.16 -51.40 -19.82
C ASN A 2 79.01 -50.36 -19.86
N MET A 3 78.17 -50.24 -20.89
CA MET A 3 78.13 -50.63 -22.31
C MET A 3 76.76 -50.16 -22.87
N LYS A 4 76.72 -49.48 -24.05
CA LYS A 4 75.70 -49.50 -25.14
C LYS A 4 74.21 -49.14 -24.83
N ARG A 5 73.62 -48.09 -25.43
CA ARG A 5 73.09 -47.87 -26.82
C ARG A 5 71.62 -48.36 -27.08
N TRP A 6 70.76 -47.38 -27.44
CA TRP A 6 69.84 -47.27 -28.61
C TRP A 6 68.43 -47.93 -28.69
N LEU A 7 67.49 -47.12 -29.29
CA LEU A 7 66.24 -47.40 -30.06
C LEU A 7 64.97 -47.81 -29.26
N ALA A 8 63.72 -47.44 -29.58
CA ALA A 8 63.00 -46.71 -30.64
C ALA A 8 61.63 -46.26 -30.01
N GLY A 9 60.94 -45.17 -30.38
CA GLY A 9 60.04 -45.07 -31.54
C GLY A 9 58.54 -45.25 -31.18
N CYS A 10 57.72 -44.23 -31.50
CA CYS A 10 56.26 -44.24 -31.83
C CYS A 10 55.17 -43.90 -30.78
N LEU A 11 54.53 -42.74 -31.03
CA LEU A 11 53.08 -42.41 -31.07
C LEU A 11 52.08 -42.95 -30.02
N GLY A 12 51.30 -42.03 -29.43
CA GLY A 12 49.98 -42.35 -28.86
C GLY A 12 49.28 -41.18 -28.13
N ALA A 13 48.36 -40.51 -28.83
CA ALA A 13 47.18 -39.74 -28.39
C ALA A 13 47.22 -38.90 -27.08
N VAL A 14 47.09 -37.58 -27.21
CA VAL A 14 46.59 -36.67 -26.17
C VAL A 14 45.05 -36.77 -26.15
N VAL A 15 44.48 -37.29 -25.07
CA VAL A 15 43.06 -37.18 -24.75
C VAL A 15 42.89 -35.99 -23.82
N ILE A 16 42.18 -34.96 -24.29
CA ILE A 16 41.67 -33.87 -23.45
C ILE A 16 40.46 -34.44 -22.70
N LEU A 17 40.64 -34.76 -21.41
CA LEU A 17 39.54 -35.10 -20.51
C LEU A 17 39.01 -33.79 -19.90
N GLY A 18 37.81 -33.39 -20.33
CA GLY A 18 37.03 -32.38 -19.64
C GLY A 18 36.69 -32.87 -18.23
N CYS A 19 36.93 -32.03 -17.24
CA CYS A 19 36.54 -32.28 -15.86
C CYS A 19 35.02 -32.23 -15.73
N LEU A 20 34.36 -33.39 -15.63
CA LEU A 20 33.04 -33.49 -15.02
C LEU A 20 33.20 -33.40 -13.49
N PRO A 21 32.30 -32.71 -12.78
CA PRO A 21 32.30 -32.71 -11.33
C PRO A 21 32.03 -34.13 -10.77
N PRO A 22 32.52 -34.44 -9.56
CA PRO A 22 32.27 -35.74 -8.93
C PRO A 22 30.77 -35.96 -8.71
N ALA A 23 30.28 -37.15 -9.04
CA ALA A 23 28.87 -37.55 -9.02
C ALA A 23 28.10 -37.34 -7.69
N GLY A 24 28.79 -37.08 -6.57
CA GLY A 24 28.16 -36.82 -5.26
C GLY A 24 27.90 -35.35 -4.91
N ALA A 25 28.42 -34.38 -5.69
CA ALA A 25 28.21 -32.95 -5.43
C ALA A 25 26.95 -32.39 -6.12
N ALA A 26 26.53 -33.01 -7.23
CA ALA A 26 25.29 -32.67 -7.93
C ALA A 26 24.05 -33.17 -7.16
N ASP A 27 24.08 -34.42 -6.67
CA ASP A 27 23.03 -35.01 -5.82
C ASP A 27 22.74 -34.16 -4.56
N ASP A 28 23.77 -33.54 -3.98
CA ASP A 28 23.68 -32.68 -2.80
C ASP A 28 23.10 -31.28 -3.11
N ALA A 29 23.34 -30.74 -4.31
CA ALA A 29 22.78 -29.45 -4.71
C ALA A 29 21.28 -29.54 -5.05
N ALA A 30 20.90 -30.58 -5.78
CA ALA A 30 19.52 -30.88 -6.12
C ALA A 30 18.66 -31.11 -4.87
N GLN A 31 19.18 -31.90 -3.93
CA GLN A 31 18.50 -32.16 -2.66
C GLN A 31 18.28 -30.87 -1.87
N ARG A 32 19.28 -29.99 -1.77
CA ARG A 32 19.13 -28.69 -1.10
C ARG A 32 18.07 -27.80 -1.75
N ARG A 33 17.99 -27.81 -3.08
CA ARG A 33 16.95 -27.05 -3.83
C ARG A 33 15.56 -27.66 -3.65
N GLN A 34 15.45 -28.99 -3.61
CA GLN A 34 14.20 -29.66 -3.26
C GLN A 34 13.73 -29.27 -1.86
N GLU A 35 14.62 -29.27 -0.87
CA GLU A 35 14.31 -28.87 0.51
C GLU A 35 13.85 -27.41 0.60
N ASP A 36 14.46 -26.51 -0.18
CA ASP A 36 14.04 -25.10 -0.28
C ASP A 36 12.65 -24.96 -0.93
N LEU A 37 12.40 -25.68 -2.03
CA LEU A 37 11.12 -25.68 -2.74
C LEU A 37 9.99 -26.22 -1.84
N ASP A 38 10.23 -27.34 -1.17
CA ASP A 38 9.28 -27.94 -0.23
C ASP A 38 9.00 -26.99 0.94
N CYS A 39 10.04 -26.35 1.49
CA CYS A 39 9.90 -25.36 2.54
C CYS A 39 9.07 -24.15 2.09
N LEU A 40 9.28 -23.65 0.86
CA LEU A 40 8.49 -22.56 0.31
C LEU A 40 7.01 -22.95 0.17
N VAL A 41 6.73 -24.08 -0.47
CA VAL A 41 5.36 -24.57 -0.67
C VAL A 41 4.65 -24.77 0.66
N GLU A 42 5.31 -25.44 1.63
CA GLU A 42 4.74 -25.63 2.96
C GLU A 42 4.49 -24.29 3.65
N THR A 43 5.44 -23.36 3.61
CA THR A 43 5.31 -22.05 4.24
C THR A 43 4.12 -21.28 3.67
N LEU A 44 4.05 -21.14 2.35
CA LEU A 44 2.99 -20.37 1.71
C LEU A 44 1.62 -21.01 1.89
N THR A 45 1.49 -22.31 1.65
CA THR A 45 0.18 -22.99 1.66
C THR A 45 -0.37 -23.28 3.06
N THR A 46 0.47 -23.25 4.10
CA THR A 46 0.02 -23.51 5.49
C THR A 46 -0.01 -22.27 6.39
N LYS A 47 0.77 -21.22 6.07
CA LYS A 47 0.87 -20.01 6.91
C LYS A 47 0.11 -18.82 6.37
N HIS A 48 -0.02 -18.70 5.04
CA HIS A 48 -0.86 -17.66 4.45
C HIS A 48 -2.33 -17.92 4.81
N PRO A 49 -3.14 -16.89 5.14
CA PRO A 49 -4.52 -17.06 5.58
C PRO A 49 -5.41 -17.73 4.54
N ASP A 50 -5.17 -17.48 3.25
CA ASP A 50 -5.85 -18.14 2.14
C ASP A 50 -5.00 -18.04 0.86
N PHE A 51 -3.98 -18.89 0.72
CA PHE A 51 -3.06 -18.83 -0.45
C PHE A 51 -3.79 -19.13 -1.76
N TYR A 52 -4.86 -19.92 -1.70
CA TYR A 52 -5.61 -20.39 -2.86
C TYR A 52 -6.78 -19.47 -3.23
N ALA A 53 -6.86 -18.26 -2.65
CA ALA A 53 -7.92 -17.29 -2.95
C ALA A 53 -7.98 -16.97 -4.46
N ASN A 54 -6.83 -16.91 -5.13
CA ASN A 54 -6.70 -16.53 -6.54
C ASN A 54 -5.99 -17.59 -7.40
N THR A 55 -5.74 -18.78 -6.86
CA THR A 55 -5.05 -19.87 -7.57
C THR A 55 -5.61 -21.23 -7.16
N THR A 56 -5.10 -22.31 -7.73
CA THR A 56 -5.58 -23.67 -7.46
C THR A 56 -4.44 -24.55 -6.96
N GLU A 57 -4.76 -25.56 -6.14
CA GLU A 57 -3.81 -26.59 -5.75
C GLU A 57 -3.12 -27.23 -6.97
N GLN A 58 -3.87 -27.41 -8.07
CA GLN A 58 -3.32 -27.96 -9.32
C GLN A 58 -2.28 -27.01 -9.94
N ALA A 59 -2.54 -25.71 -10.02
CA ALA A 59 -1.59 -24.74 -10.56
C ALA A 59 -0.29 -24.70 -9.73
N VAL A 60 -0.40 -24.79 -8.40
CA VAL A 60 0.75 -24.87 -7.50
C VAL A 60 1.52 -26.19 -7.71
N ALA A 61 0.81 -27.31 -7.82
CA ALA A 61 1.43 -28.61 -8.07
C ALA A 61 2.13 -28.66 -9.44
N ASP A 62 1.52 -28.09 -10.48
CA ASP A 62 2.09 -28.00 -11.82
C ASP A 62 3.36 -27.14 -11.81
N LYS A 63 3.31 -25.96 -11.17
CA LYS A 63 4.49 -25.10 -11.06
C LYS A 63 5.60 -25.73 -10.23
N LYS A 64 5.24 -26.44 -9.15
CA LYS A 64 6.20 -27.20 -8.36
C LYS A 64 6.88 -28.27 -9.21
N ALA A 65 6.12 -29.06 -9.97
CA ALA A 65 6.64 -30.12 -10.83
C ALA A 65 7.55 -29.59 -11.95
N GLU A 66 7.24 -28.41 -12.48
CA GLU A 66 8.10 -27.69 -13.44
C GLU A 66 9.47 -27.38 -12.83
N ILE A 67 9.50 -26.81 -11.62
CA ILE A 67 10.76 -26.51 -10.90
C ILE A 67 11.51 -27.80 -10.54
N GLU A 68 10.79 -28.84 -10.10
CA GLU A 68 11.36 -30.16 -9.76
C GLU A 68 12.08 -30.81 -10.95
N ALA A 69 11.60 -30.58 -12.18
CA ALA A 69 12.20 -31.16 -13.39
C ALA A 69 13.60 -30.58 -13.72
N GLU A 70 13.96 -29.43 -13.15
CA GLU A 70 15.18 -28.69 -13.50
C GLU A 70 16.13 -28.48 -12.31
N LEU A 71 15.87 -29.08 -11.14
CA LEU A 71 16.66 -28.86 -9.92
C LEU A 71 18.17 -29.11 -10.10
N ASP A 72 18.54 -30.11 -10.90
CA ASP A 72 19.93 -30.50 -11.16
C ASP A 72 20.64 -29.55 -12.14
N THR A 73 19.88 -28.86 -12.98
CA THR A 73 20.40 -28.17 -14.18
C THR A 73 20.19 -26.67 -14.18
N ALA A 74 19.19 -26.16 -13.46
CA ALA A 74 18.88 -24.74 -13.40
C ALA A 74 20.05 -23.92 -12.84
N SER A 75 20.24 -22.70 -13.33
CA SER A 75 21.10 -21.74 -12.64
C SER A 75 20.49 -21.32 -11.30
N ASP A 76 21.27 -20.71 -10.41
CA ASP A 76 20.71 -20.19 -9.15
C ASP A 76 19.67 -19.08 -9.40
N LEU A 77 19.82 -18.33 -10.50
CA LEU A 77 18.86 -17.31 -10.92
C LEU A 77 17.56 -17.95 -11.43
N ASP A 78 17.64 -18.94 -12.32
CA ASP A 78 16.43 -19.60 -12.86
C ASP A 78 15.66 -20.30 -11.74
N PHE A 79 16.37 -20.94 -10.81
CA PHE A 79 15.75 -21.53 -9.62
C PHE A 79 15.07 -20.44 -8.75
N ALA A 80 15.73 -19.31 -8.50
CA ALA A 80 15.14 -18.20 -7.75
C ALA A 80 13.89 -17.62 -8.43
N ILE A 81 13.92 -17.47 -9.76
CA ILE A 81 12.78 -16.98 -10.55
C ILE A 81 11.63 -17.99 -10.47
N GLY A 82 11.89 -19.29 -10.66
CA GLY A 82 10.86 -20.32 -10.52
C GLY A 82 10.17 -20.29 -9.14
N LEU A 83 10.94 -20.08 -8.06
CA LEU A 83 10.39 -19.90 -6.71
C LEU A 83 9.59 -18.60 -6.57
N ALA A 84 10.02 -17.50 -7.19
CA ALA A 84 9.29 -16.23 -7.20
C ALA A 84 7.96 -16.35 -7.97
N GLU A 85 7.95 -17.04 -9.10
CA GLU A 85 6.75 -17.35 -9.87
C GLU A 85 5.77 -18.24 -9.08
N LEU A 86 6.28 -19.23 -8.35
CA LEU A 86 5.45 -20.04 -7.45
C LEU A 86 4.79 -19.18 -6.36
N ALA A 87 5.54 -18.26 -5.75
CA ALA A 87 4.99 -17.33 -4.76
C ALA A 87 3.97 -16.37 -5.39
N ALA A 88 4.22 -15.92 -6.62
CA ALA A 88 3.35 -15.01 -7.37
C ALA A 88 1.98 -15.58 -7.72
N LEU A 89 1.82 -16.91 -7.71
CA LEU A 89 0.51 -17.56 -7.85
C LEU A 89 -0.50 -17.11 -6.79
N ALA A 90 -0.06 -16.55 -5.65
CA ALA A 90 -0.97 -15.99 -4.66
C ALA A 90 -1.82 -14.83 -5.20
N HIS A 91 -1.31 -14.08 -6.19
CA HIS A 91 -1.83 -12.78 -6.61
C HIS A 91 -2.08 -11.86 -5.40
N ASP A 92 -1.08 -11.78 -4.53
CA ASP A 92 -1.07 -10.97 -3.31
C ASP A 92 0.19 -10.10 -3.30
N SER A 93 0.01 -8.78 -3.38
CA SER A 93 1.10 -7.79 -3.37
C SER A 93 2.03 -7.86 -2.14
N HIS A 94 1.60 -8.53 -1.07
CA HIS A 94 2.35 -8.72 0.17
C HIS A 94 2.99 -10.10 0.32
N THR A 95 2.70 -11.05 -0.58
CA THR A 95 3.30 -12.40 -0.60
C THR A 95 4.25 -12.54 -1.76
N MET A 96 5.55 -12.68 -1.49
CA MET A 96 6.57 -12.72 -2.54
C MET A 96 7.85 -13.40 -2.07
N LEU A 97 8.68 -13.83 -3.02
CA LEU A 97 10.08 -14.18 -2.82
C LEU A 97 10.98 -13.16 -3.54
N SER A 98 12.02 -12.68 -2.85
CA SER A 98 12.94 -11.68 -3.39
C SER A 98 14.16 -12.34 -4.03
N VAL A 99 14.20 -12.37 -5.36
CA VAL A 99 15.36 -12.89 -6.13
C VAL A 99 16.65 -12.14 -5.78
N GLY A 100 16.58 -10.82 -5.61
CA GLY A 100 17.74 -9.98 -5.30
C GLY A 100 18.32 -10.17 -3.90
N SER A 101 17.64 -10.85 -2.96
CA SER A 101 18.07 -10.91 -1.57
C SER A 101 19.41 -11.64 -1.37
N ALA A 102 19.72 -12.62 -2.23
CA ALA A 102 20.98 -13.34 -2.21
C ALA A 102 21.78 -13.20 -3.52
N LEU A 103 21.13 -12.77 -4.61
CA LEU A 103 21.75 -12.70 -5.94
C LEU A 103 22.09 -11.29 -6.41
N SER A 104 21.83 -10.24 -5.62
CA SER A 104 22.02 -8.84 -6.05
C SER A 104 23.40 -8.53 -6.62
N ASP A 105 24.48 -9.10 -6.07
CA ASP A 105 25.85 -8.90 -6.57
C ASP A 105 26.14 -9.66 -7.88
N GLN A 106 25.30 -10.63 -8.25
CA GLN A 106 25.43 -11.45 -9.46
C GLN A 106 24.63 -10.88 -10.64
N LEU A 107 23.63 -10.04 -10.36
CA LEU A 107 22.75 -9.48 -11.38
C LEU A 107 23.40 -8.29 -12.09
N ARG A 108 23.43 -8.35 -13.41
CA ARG A 108 23.67 -7.24 -14.33
C ARG A 108 22.42 -6.39 -14.48
N GLN A 109 22.65 -5.12 -14.79
CA GLN A 109 21.62 -4.12 -15.00
C GLN A 109 21.90 -3.34 -16.28
N LEU A 110 20.84 -2.95 -16.98
CA LEU A 110 20.93 -1.98 -18.05
C LEU A 110 21.25 -0.61 -17.45
N GLY A 111 22.17 0.12 -18.08
CA GLY A 111 22.59 1.48 -17.71
C GLY A 111 21.51 2.56 -17.94
N MET A 112 20.28 2.34 -17.46
CA MET A 112 19.13 3.22 -17.59
C MET A 112 18.24 3.19 -16.33
N VAL A 113 17.37 4.20 -16.18
CA VAL A 113 16.40 4.27 -15.07
C VAL A 113 15.00 4.55 -15.64
N PRO A 114 14.19 3.49 -15.86
CA PRO A 114 12.80 3.65 -16.28
C PRO A 114 11.93 4.08 -15.09
N LYS A 115 11.04 5.05 -15.30
CA LYS A 115 9.99 5.41 -14.33
C LYS A 115 8.70 5.79 -15.04
N TRP A 116 7.57 5.61 -14.37
CA TRP A 116 6.27 6.01 -14.90
C TRP A 116 6.04 7.51 -14.71
N TYR A 117 5.77 8.23 -15.79
CA TYR A 117 5.37 9.65 -15.81
C TYR A 117 4.34 9.86 -16.90
N ASP A 118 3.36 10.72 -16.65
CA ASP A 118 2.42 11.16 -17.70
C ASP A 118 1.74 9.99 -18.45
N GLY A 119 1.50 8.88 -17.75
CA GLY A 119 0.85 7.69 -18.33
C GLY A 119 1.75 6.81 -19.21
N ARG A 120 3.08 6.92 -19.12
CA ARG A 120 4.03 6.15 -19.93
C ARG A 120 5.35 5.85 -19.22
N TRP A 121 6.02 4.79 -19.65
CA TRP A 121 7.40 4.51 -19.25
C TRP A 121 8.31 5.61 -19.80
N THR A 122 9.04 6.28 -18.91
CA THR A 122 9.88 7.43 -19.24
C THR A 122 11.31 7.16 -18.81
N LEU A 123 12.27 7.47 -19.68
CA LEU A 123 13.69 7.39 -19.36
C LEU A 123 14.05 8.54 -18.41
N THR A 124 14.39 8.23 -17.16
CA THR A 124 14.66 9.24 -16.12
C THR A 124 16.10 9.30 -15.63
N GLY A 125 16.94 8.40 -16.12
CA GLY A 125 18.37 8.39 -15.84
C GLY A 125 19.07 7.29 -16.61
N GLY A 126 20.39 7.21 -16.47
CA GLY A 126 21.22 6.20 -17.12
C GLY A 126 22.66 6.68 -17.28
N VAL A 127 23.41 5.98 -18.13
CA VAL A 127 24.74 6.43 -18.56
C VAL A 127 24.66 7.82 -19.22
N THR A 128 25.75 8.59 -19.16
CA THR A 128 25.77 9.99 -19.61
C THR A 128 25.28 10.23 -21.05
N ASP A 129 25.43 9.25 -21.94
CA ASP A 129 24.90 9.29 -23.32
C ASP A 129 23.36 9.42 -23.37
N CYS A 130 22.67 9.00 -22.30
CA CYS A 130 21.23 9.15 -22.16
C CYS A 130 20.78 10.60 -21.90
N ARG A 131 21.70 11.54 -21.62
CA ARG A 131 21.37 12.91 -21.17
C ARG A 131 20.36 13.62 -22.07
N ALA A 132 20.50 13.51 -23.39
CA ALA A 132 19.61 14.18 -24.35
C ALA A 132 18.21 13.53 -24.47
N TYR A 133 18.06 12.33 -23.92
CA TYR A 133 16.86 11.49 -24.01
C TYR A 133 16.10 11.39 -22.69
N ILE A 134 16.62 11.98 -21.61
CA ILE A 134 15.93 12.03 -20.32
C ILE A 134 14.60 12.78 -20.48
N GLY A 135 13.49 12.12 -20.11
CA GLY A 135 12.12 12.61 -20.27
C GLY A 135 11.37 12.06 -21.49
N GLN A 136 12.04 11.29 -22.36
CA GLN A 136 11.42 10.62 -23.49
C GLN A 136 10.74 9.31 -23.07
N GLU A 137 9.71 8.92 -23.82
CA GLU A 137 8.98 7.65 -23.65
C GLU A 137 9.89 6.48 -24.03
N ILE A 138 9.95 5.42 -23.21
CA ILE A 138 10.59 4.15 -23.57
C ILE A 138 9.56 3.32 -24.32
N THR A 139 9.84 3.02 -25.59
CA THR A 139 8.89 2.34 -26.49
C THR A 139 9.21 0.86 -26.70
N SER A 140 10.48 0.47 -26.59
CA SER A 140 10.92 -0.93 -26.75
C SER A 140 12.24 -1.24 -26.04
N ILE A 141 12.44 -2.52 -25.71
CA ILE A 141 13.72 -3.08 -25.26
C ILE A 141 14.07 -4.23 -26.21
N ASN A 142 15.27 -4.18 -26.79
CA ASN A 142 15.72 -5.09 -27.84
C ASN A 142 14.75 -5.21 -29.03
N GLY A 143 14.08 -4.12 -29.38
CA GLY A 143 13.05 -4.08 -30.42
C GLY A 143 11.69 -4.69 -30.02
N MET A 144 11.59 -5.32 -28.84
CA MET A 144 10.32 -5.79 -28.27
C MET A 144 9.52 -4.61 -27.71
N PRO A 145 8.25 -4.41 -28.10
CA PRO A 145 7.41 -3.35 -27.55
C PRO A 145 7.32 -3.41 -26.02
N ILE A 146 7.36 -2.26 -25.35
CA ILE A 146 7.44 -2.21 -23.89
C ILE A 146 6.24 -2.88 -23.18
N ASP A 147 5.07 -2.90 -23.84
CA ASP A 147 3.88 -3.61 -23.33
C ASP A 147 4.08 -5.13 -23.36
N GLU A 148 4.70 -5.69 -24.42
CA GLU A 148 5.05 -7.12 -24.49
C GLU A 148 6.12 -7.48 -23.45
N VAL A 149 7.11 -6.59 -23.23
CA VAL A 149 8.10 -6.77 -22.16
C VAL A 149 7.41 -6.84 -20.79
N THR A 150 6.44 -5.96 -20.54
CA THR A 150 5.66 -5.93 -19.29
C THR A 150 4.91 -7.25 -19.08
N GLU A 151 4.27 -7.78 -20.12
CA GLU A 151 3.57 -9.07 -20.07
C GLU A 151 4.52 -10.22 -19.76
N ARG A 152 5.71 -10.26 -20.39
CA ARG A 152 6.71 -11.32 -20.18
C ARG A 152 7.30 -11.33 -18.78
N LEU A 153 7.45 -10.18 -18.14
CA LEU A 153 7.99 -10.07 -16.78
C LEU A 153 6.96 -10.36 -15.68
N SER A 154 5.67 -10.32 -16.02
CA SER A 154 4.58 -10.44 -15.05
C SER A 154 4.52 -11.78 -14.28
N PRO A 155 4.93 -12.95 -14.82
CA PRO A 155 4.84 -14.21 -14.09
C PRO A 155 5.61 -14.26 -12.76
N MET A 156 6.76 -13.59 -12.63
CA MET A 156 7.53 -13.55 -11.36
C MET A 156 7.01 -12.54 -10.35
N ILE A 157 5.98 -11.77 -10.69
CA ILE A 157 5.50 -10.67 -9.86
C ILE A 157 4.20 -11.09 -9.17
N SER A 158 4.20 -11.08 -7.84
CA SER A 158 2.95 -11.14 -7.09
C SER A 158 2.33 -9.75 -6.99
N TYR A 159 1.09 -9.60 -7.47
CA TYR A 159 0.33 -8.35 -7.44
C TYR A 159 -1.16 -8.64 -7.35
N ASP A 160 -1.90 -7.70 -6.79
CA ASP A 160 -3.36 -7.74 -6.63
C ASP A 160 -4.08 -6.59 -7.38
N ASN A 161 -3.33 -5.70 -8.03
CA ASN A 161 -3.85 -4.63 -8.87
C ASN A 161 -2.84 -4.17 -9.94
N ALA A 162 -3.32 -3.46 -10.96
CA ALA A 162 -2.53 -3.02 -12.10
C ALA A 162 -1.49 -1.92 -11.77
N VAL A 163 -1.68 -1.16 -10.69
CA VAL A 163 -0.68 -0.16 -10.25
C VAL A 163 0.53 -0.87 -9.66
N GLU A 164 0.31 -1.84 -8.78
CA GLU A 164 1.38 -2.63 -8.18
C GLU A 164 2.13 -3.46 -9.22
N GLN A 165 1.41 -4.10 -10.14
CA GLN A 165 2.02 -4.80 -11.28
C GLN A 165 2.99 -3.89 -12.02
N ARG A 166 2.54 -2.67 -12.37
CA ARG A 166 3.38 -1.67 -13.05
C ARG A 166 4.60 -1.28 -12.21
N ILE A 167 4.43 -0.98 -10.92
CA ILE A 167 5.54 -0.60 -10.03
C ILE A 167 6.61 -1.70 -10.03
N ARG A 168 6.20 -2.96 -9.89
CA ARG A 168 7.10 -4.12 -9.85
C ARG A 168 7.76 -4.38 -11.19
N VAL A 169 7.03 -4.28 -12.31
CA VAL A 169 7.63 -4.34 -13.64
C VAL A 169 8.71 -3.27 -13.79
N GLY A 170 8.45 -2.04 -13.35
CA GLY A 170 9.44 -0.95 -13.38
C GLY A 170 10.74 -1.25 -12.63
N GLN A 171 10.68 -2.08 -11.58
CA GLN A 171 11.85 -2.54 -10.82
C GLN A 171 12.66 -3.61 -11.58
N LEU A 172 12.07 -4.23 -12.60
CA LEU A 172 12.66 -5.32 -13.39
C LEU A 172 13.03 -4.90 -14.82
N LEU A 173 12.45 -3.82 -15.36
CA LEU A 173 12.67 -3.32 -16.73
C LEU A 173 14.14 -3.01 -17.07
N TYR A 174 15.02 -2.95 -16.08
CA TYR A 174 16.45 -2.71 -16.27
C TYR A 174 17.32 -3.81 -15.65
N VAL A 175 16.75 -4.90 -15.15
CA VAL A 175 17.52 -6.03 -14.61
C VAL A 175 17.83 -6.98 -15.77
N ALA A 176 19.07 -6.92 -16.29
CA ALA A 176 19.42 -7.54 -17.56
C ALA A 176 19.23 -9.06 -17.54
N ASP A 177 19.66 -9.75 -16.47
CA ASP A 177 19.54 -11.21 -16.42
C ASP A 177 18.08 -11.69 -16.27
N VAL A 178 17.20 -10.88 -15.68
CA VAL A 178 15.75 -11.18 -15.66
C VAL A 178 15.16 -10.99 -17.06
N LEU A 179 15.54 -9.93 -17.76
CA LEU A 179 15.14 -9.72 -19.16
C LEU A 179 15.65 -10.86 -20.06
N GLU A 180 16.84 -11.38 -19.79
CA GLU A 180 17.44 -12.51 -20.50
C GLU A 180 16.66 -13.80 -20.24
N HIS A 181 16.35 -14.09 -18.97
CA HIS A 181 15.53 -15.25 -18.57
C HIS A 181 14.20 -15.30 -19.32
N TYR A 182 13.52 -14.16 -19.47
CA TYR A 182 12.25 -14.06 -20.20
C TYR A 182 12.39 -13.89 -21.73
N GLY A 183 13.62 -13.97 -22.25
CA GLY A 183 13.92 -13.88 -23.68
C GLY A 183 13.61 -12.52 -24.28
N VAL A 184 13.65 -11.46 -23.48
CA VAL A 184 13.54 -10.06 -23.94
C VAL A 184 14.86 -9.60 -24.54
N ILE A 185 15.99 -10.02 -23.97
CA ILE A 185 17.34 -9.75 -24.49
C ILE A 185 18.05 -11.05 -24.82
N ASP A 186 19.06 -10.98 -25.69
CA ASP A 186 19.89 -12.13 -26.04
C ASP A 186 20.84 -12.50 -24.89
N ALA A 187 21.16 -13.79 -24.79
CA ALA A 187 22.09 -14.30 -23.78
C ALA A 187 23.46 -13.61 -23.83
N ASP A 188 24.01 -13.30 -22.66
CA ASP A 188 25.33 -12.67 -22.50
C ASP A 188 25.47 -11.32 -23.24
N SER A 189 24.38 -10.59 -23.47
CA SER A 189 24.42 -9.28 -24.13
C SER A 189 25.25 -8.26 -23.34
N ASP A 190 26.27 -7.67 -23.98
CA ASP A 190 27.03 -6.53 -23.41
C ASP A 190 26.30 -5.19 -23.60
N MET A 191 25.49 -5.09 -24.67
CA MET A 191 24.74 -3.88 -25.05
C MET A 191 23.34 -4.27 -25.51
N VAL A 192 22.32 -3.53 -25.07
CA VAL A 192 20.92 -3.73 -25.44
C VAL A 192 20.39 -2.49 -26.13
N THR A 193 19.58 -2.67 -27.16
CA THR A 193 18.91 -1.54 -27.83
C THR A 193 17.67 -1.11 -27.06
N VAL A 194 17.47 0.19 -26.87
CA VAL A 194 16.27 0.74 -26.21
C VAL A 194 15.66 1.80 -27.12
N GLY A 195 14.44 1.58 -27.56
CA GLY A 195 13.67 2.55 -28.34
C GLY A 195 13.14 3.65 -27.42
N VAL A 196 13.30 4.90 -27.84
CA VAL A 196 12.72 6.07 -27.17
C VAL A 196 12.00 7.00 -28.13
N ARG A 197 10.95 7.66 -27.65
CA ARG A 197 10.14 8.61 -28.43
C ARG A 197 10.04 9.96 -27.73
N ASP A 198 10.32 11.04 -28.45
CA ASP A 198 10.16 12.41 -27.96
C ASP A 198 8.69 12.91 -28.04
N ALA A 199 8.45 14.14 -27.57
CA ALA A 199 7.11 14.73 -27.53
C ALA A 199 6.55 15.02 -28.93
N GLU A 200 7.41 15.19 -29.93
CA GLU A 200 7.08 15.37 -31.34
C GLU A 200 6.84 14.03 -32.07
N GLY A 201 7.02 12.90 -31.38
CA GLY A 201 6.80 11.56 -31.92
C GLY A 201 8.00 10.98 -32.69
N LYS A 202 9.17 11.59 -32.62
CA LYS A 202 10.38 11.08 -33.26
C LYS A 202 10.95 9.93 -32.44
N GLU A 203 11.09 8.78 -33.10
CA GLU A 203 11.74 7.59 -32.54
C GLU A 203 13.27 7.69 -32.66
N THR A 204 13.96 7.23 -31.62
CA THR A 204 15.43 7.05 -31.59
C THR A 204 15.75 5.72 -30.92
N VAL A 205 16.76 5.02 -31.42
CA VAL A 205 17.27 3.79 -30.78
C VAL A 205 18.56 4.12 -30.04
N LEU A 206 18.58 3.84 -28.75
CA LEU A 206 19.74 3.98 -27.87
C LEU A 206 20.45 2.63 -27.73
N HIS A 207 21.75 2.65 -27.49
CA HIS A 207 22.54 1.48 -27.13
C HIS A 207 22.92 1.60 -25.66
N ILE A 208 22.30 0.79 -24.81
CA ILE A 208 22.46 0.84 -23.35
C ILE A 208 23.34 -0.33 -22.90
N PRO A 209 24.39 -0.09 -22.11
CA PRO A 209 25.27 -1.17 -21.64
C PRO A 209 24.59 -2.04 -20.59
N CYS A 210 24.88 -3.34 -20.62
CA CYS A 210 24.68 -4.25 -19.51
C CYS A 210 25.88 -4.14 -18.57
N MET A 211 25.62 -3.91 -17.28
CA MET A 211 26.65 -3.58 -16.31
C MET A 211 26.46 -4.43 -15.06
N THR A 212 27.54 -5.00 -14.54
CA THR A 212 27.55 -5.54 -13.17
C THR A 212 27.32 -4.43 -12.14
N GLN A 213 26.93 -4.80 -10.93
CA GLN A 213 26.79 -3.85 -9.81
C GLN A 213 28.08 -3.05 -9.56
N ALA A 214 29.25 -3.69 -9.73
CA ALA A 214 30.56 -3.07 -9.57
C ALA A 214 30.83 -2.00 -10.65
N GLU A 215 30.51 -2.29 -11.91
CA GLU A 215 30.65 -1.36 -13.03
C GLU A 215 29.69 -0.19 -12.91
N ALA A 216 28.42 -0.44 -12.57
CA ALA A 216 27.43 0.62 -12.34
C ALA A 216 27.89 1.56 -11.21
N THR A 217 28.43 1.00 -10.12
CA THR A 217 29.00 1.77 -9.01
C THR A 217 30.24 2.58 -9.44
N ALA A 218 31.10 2.01 -10.29
CA ALA A 218 32.27 2.69 -10.82
C ALA A 218 31.87 3.87 -11.71
N ALA A 219 30.91 3.68 -12.63
CA ALA A 219 30.38 4.73 -13.50
C ALA A 219 29.75 5.88 -12.69
N LEU A 220 28.96 5.56 -11.65
CA LEU A 220 28.41 6.56 -10.73
C LEU A 220 29.53 7.39 -10.06
N LYS A 221 30.59 6.74 -9.57
CA LYS A 221 31.75 7.43 -8.94
C LYS A 221 32.56 8.26 -9.94
N ALA A 222 32.63 7.83 -11.19
CA ALA A 222 33.31 8.53 -12.28
C ALA A 222 32.49 9.73 -12.82
N GLY A 223 31.23 9.89 -12.41
CA GLY A 223 30.34 10.92 -12.96
C GLY A 223 29.81 10.58 -14.36
N GLU A 224 29.86 9.31 -14.74
CA GLU A 224 29.39 8.78 -16.02
C GLU A 224 27.89 8.41 -16.00
N TRP A 225 27.17 8.95 -15.01
CA TRP A 225 25.75 8.76 -14.82
C TRP A 225 25.00 10.09 -14.83
N ILE A 226 23.80 10.10 -15.41
CA ILE A 226 22.89 11.24 -15.40
C ILE A 226 21.53 10.81 -14.86
N THR A 227 20.89 11.67 -14.06
CA THR A 227 19.52 11.48 -13.60
C THR A 227 18.70 12.74 -13.85
N ARG A 228 17.38 12.60 -13.91
CA ARG A 228 16.44 13.71 -13.92
C ARG A 228 16.67 14.70 -12.76
N ASP A 229 17.16 14.24 -11.61
CA ASP A 229 17.36 15.06 -10.41
C ASP A 229 18.47 16.08 -10.65
N MET A 230 19.52 15.68 -11.38
CA MET A 230 20.61 16.55 -11.82
C MET A 230 20.19 17.56 -12.90
N LEU A 231 19.02 17.36 -13.52
CA LEU A 231 18.47 18.24 -14.56
C LEU A 231 17.41 19.21 -14.02
N ARG A 232 17.05 19.10 -12.74
CA ARG A 232 16.06 19.99 -12.13
C ARG A 232 16.58 21.43 -12.09
N LYS A 233 15.68 22.37 -12.39
CA LYS A 233 15.91 23.81 -12.21
C LYS A 233 15.72 24.22 -10.75
N ASP A 234 14.80 23.55 -10.05
CA ASP A 234 14.48 23.83 -8.65
C ASP A 234 13.88 22.58 -7.96
N VAL A 235 13.74 22.63 -6.64
CA VAL A 235 13.17 21.58 -5.78
C VAL A 235 12.06 22.18 -4.92
N PRO A 236 10.82 21.67 -4.94
CA PRO A 236 9.75 22.20 -4.13
C PRO A 236 10.04 21.93 -2.65
N VAL A 237 9.57 22.83 -1.78
CA VAL A 237 9.67 22.65 -0.32
C VAL A 237 8.95 21.38 0.19
N THR A 238 8.03 20.84 -0.62
CA THR A 238 7.27 19.60 -0.35
C THR A 238 7.97 18.33 -0.82
N GLU A 239 9.19 18.41 -1.40
CA GLU A 239 9.98 17.24 -1.77
C GLU A 239 10.02 16.21 -0.62
N PRO A 240 9.89 14.90 -0.91
CA PRO A 240 10.00 13.84 0.07
C PRO A 240 11.31 13.90 0.85
N ASP A 241 11.21 14.23 2.14
CA ASP A 241 12.34 14.17 3.06
C ASP A 241 12.40 12.78 3.70
N ARG A 242 13.21 11.92 3.10
CA ARG A 242 13.35 10.52 3.52
C ARG A 242 14.12 10.35 4.84
N SER A 243 14.60 11.44 5.44
CA SER A 243 15.31 11.40 6.73
C SER A 243 14.37 11.48 7.93
N VAL A 244 13.11 11.89 7.73
CA VAL A 244 12.11 12.07 8.79
C VAL A 244 10.88 11.20 8.56
N TYR A 245 10.21 10.83 9.65
CA TYR A 245 8.97 10.04 9.58
C TYR A 245 7.79 10.93 9.21
N TYR A 246 7.78 12.16 9.75
CA TYR A 246 6.85 13.21 9.39
C TYR A 246 7.48 14.60 9.55
N LYS A 247 6.96 15.58 8.80
CA LYS A 247 7.31 17.00 8.94
C LYS A 247 6.09 17.89 8.69
N LEU A 248 6.09 19.07 9.30
CA LEU A 248 5.03 20.07 9.18
C LEU A 248 5.57 21.35 8.50
N LEU A 249 4.81 21.88 7.54
CA LEU A 249 5.17 23.08 6.78
C LEU A 249 3.96 24.03 6.67
N ASP A 250 4.22 25.33 6.74
CA ASP A 250 3.27 26.37 6.34
C ASP A 250 3.57 26.75 4.89
N LEU A 251 2.64 26.45 3.98
CA LEU A 251 2.81 26.73 2.55
C LEU A 251 2.30 28.12 2.15
N GLY A 252 1.82 28.93 3.11
CA GLY A 252 1.15 30.19 2.83
C GLY A 252 -0.29 30.01 2.34
N GLY A 253 -0.99 31.12 2.08
CA GLY A 253 -2.38 31.10 1.61
C GLY A 253 -3.38 30.42 2.55
N GLY A 254 -3.04 30.28 3.84
CA GLY A 254 -3.85 29.55 4.81
C GLY A 254 -3.78 28.02 4.65
N THR A 255 -2.67 27.48 4.13
CA THR A 255 -2.47 26.04 3.90
C THR A 255 -1.39 25.47 4.82
N LEU A 256 -1.79 24.53 5.68
CA LEU A 256 -0.88 23.70 6.46
C LEU A 256 -0.60 22.41 5.68
N TYR A 257 0.64 21.95 5.69
CA TYR A 257 1.05 20.74 5.01
C TYR A 257 1.82 19.83 5.96
N MET A 258 1.38 18.58 6.07
CA MET A 258 2.08 17.50 6.75
C MET A 258 2.57 16.51 5.70
N GLN A 259 3.86 16.21 5.70
CA GLN A 259 4.38 15.04 5.01
C GLN A 259 4.42 13.88 6.00
N TYR A 260 3.87 12.73 5.62
CA TYR A 260 3.81 11.53 6.43
C TYR A 260 4.45 10.37 5.66
N ASN A 261 5.73 10.11 5.92
CA ASN A 261 6.56 9.19 5.13
C ASN A 261 6.53 7.74 5.62
N LYS A 262 6.15 7.51 6.88
CA LYS A 262 6.22 6.19 7.52
C LYS A 262 5.12 6.03 8.56
N CYS A 263 4.46 4.87 8.56
CA CYS A 263 3.52 4.51 9.63
C CYS A 263 4.25 3.93 10.85
N PHE A 264 5.17 4.70 11.44
CA PHE A 264 5.92 4.31 12.63
C PHE A 264 6.03 5.48 13.59
N GLU A 265 6.11 5.19 14.89
CA GLU A 265 6.46 6.20 15.90
C GLU A 265 7.90 6.67 15.69
N ASP A 266 8.11 7.98 15.59
CA ASP A 266 9.46 8.54 15.59
C ASP A 266 9.99 8.52 17.03
N PRO A 267 11.11 7.81 17.32
CA PRO A 267 11.67 7.77 18.66
C PRO A 267 12.07 9.13 19.24
N ASN A 268 12.33 10.12 18.38
CA ASN A 268 12.77 11.46 18.76
C ASN A 268 11.64 12.51 18.75
N LEU A 269 10.53 12.22 18.09
CA LEU A 269 9.37 13.11 18.02
C LEU A 269 8.09 12.26 17.97
N PRO A 270 7.68 11.61 19.08
CA PRO A 270 6.49 10.74 19.09
C PRO A 270 5.24 11.42 18.53
N MET A 271 4.34 10.66 17.92
CA MET A 271 3.19 11.21 17.21
C MET A 271 2.32 12.09 18.12
N GLU A 272 2.16 11.73 19.39
CA GLU A 272 1.43 12.54 20.37
C GLU A 272 1.97 13.99 20.44
N GLN A 273 3.30 14.14 20.49
CA GLN A 273 3.95 15.46 20.56
C GLN A 273 3.81 16.21 19.23
N PHE A 274 3.96 15.50 18.11
CA PHE A 274 3.78 16.09 16.79
C PHE A 274 2.33 16.53 16.56
N ALA A 275 1.35 15.73 16.98
CA ALA A 275 -0.06 16.05 16.89
C ALA A 275 -0.42 17.29 17.72
N ALA A 276 0.16 17.47 18.91
CA ALA A 276 0.00 18.70 19.69
C ALA A 276 0.53 19.95 18.93
N GLU A 277 1.63 19.82 18.16
CA GLU A 277 2.09 20.91 17.29
C GLU A 277 1.07 21.21 16.18
N VAL A 278 0.57 20.17 15.51
CA VAL A 278 -0.45 20.30 14.46
C VAL A 278 -1.73 20.94 15.00
N GLU A 279 -2.20 20.49 16.17
CA GLU A 279 -3.36 21.04 16.86
C GLU A 279 -3.17 22.55 17.11
N GLY A 280 -2.03 22.95 17.69
CA GLY A 280 -1.73 24.36 17.94
C GLY A 280 -1.75 25.21 16.67
N LYS A 281 -1.30 24.67 15.54
CA LYS A 281 -1.40 25.33 14.23
C LYS A 281 -2.84 25.46 13.77
N LEU A 282 -3.61 24.37 13.76
CA LEU A 282 -5.00 24.37 13.29
C LEU A 282 -5.91 25.24 14.18
N ALA A 283 -5.72 25.22 15.50
CA ALA A 283 -6.47 26.02 16.47
C ALA A 283 -6.22 27.53 16.36
N SER A 284 -5.12 27.96 15.73
CA SER A 284 -4.80 29.38 15.53
C SER A 284 -5.81 30.12 14.64
N GLY A 285 -6.62 29.39 13.86
CA GLY A 285 -7.56 29.95 12.88
C GLY A 285 -6.88 30.52 11.62
N LYS A 286 -5.55 30.42 11.49
CA LYS A 286 -4.78 30.88 10.33
C LYS A 286 -5.02 30.01 9.09
N TYR A 287 -5.32 28.74 9.28
CA TYR A 287 -5.41 27.75 8.20
C TYR A 287 -6.86 27.44 7.85
N THR A 288 -7.11 27.26 6.55
CA THR A 288 -8.39 26.81 5.99
C THR A 288 -8.25 25.57 5.10
N LYS A 289 -7.00 25.20 4.79
CA LYS A 289 -6.61 23.97 4.08
C LYS A 289 -5.58 23.22 4.91
N PHE A 290 -5.75 21.91 5.07
CA PHE A 290 -4.75 21.02 5.66
C PHE A 290 -4.46 19.87 4.69
N ILE A 291 -3.22 19.76 4.24
CA ILE A 291 -2.75 18.72 3.34
C ILE A 291 -1.99 17.68 4.16
N ILE A 292 -2.34 16.41 4.02
CA ILE A 292 -1.62 15.27 4.58
C ILE A 292 -1.09 14.46 3.40
N ASP A 293 0.23 14.40 3.23
CA ASP A 293 0.87 13.76 2.09
C ASP A 293 1.38 12.36 2.45
N LEU A 294 0.76 11.35 1.83
CA LEU A 294 1.06 9.92 1.98
C LEU A 294 1.72 9.32 0.72
N ARG A 295 2.07 10.14 -0.30
CA ARG A 295 2.59 9.67 -1.60
C ARG A 295 3.91 8.92 -1.52
N SER A 296 4.64 9.05 -0.41
CA SER A 296 5.95 8.42 -0.17
C SER A 296 5.92 7.38 0.96
N ASN A 297 4.74 6.90 1.36
CA ASN A 297 4.56 6.06 2.54
C ASN A 297 4.10 4.64 2.17
N GLY A 298 4.98 3.67 2.40
CA GLY A 298 4.71 2.26 2.12
C GLY A 298 4.01 1.49 3.25
N GLY A 299 3.68 2.13 4.36
CA GLY A 299 2.96 1.53 5.49
C GLY A 299 3.78 1.34 6.76
N GLY A 300 3.35 0.37 7.59
CA GLY A 300 3.83 0.14 8.95
C GLY A 300 2.67 -0.24 9.89
N SER A 301 2.36 0.63 10.85
CA SER A 301 1.21 0.52 11.75
C SER A 301 0.25 1.70 11.52
N ASP A 302 -0.94 1.41 10.98
CA ASP A 302 -1.96 2.41 10.62
C ASP A 302 -2.45 3.23 11.82
N GLY A 303 -2.42 2.66 13.03
CA GLY A 303 -2.81 3.34 14.27
C GLY A 303 -1.96 4.55 14.62
N VAL A 304 -0.74 4.67 14.07
CA VAL A 304 0.15 5.81 14.33
C VAL A 304 -0.47 7.12 13.85
N LEU A 305 -1.21 7.16 12.73
CA LEU A 305 -1.77 8.42 12.22
C LEU A 305 -3.01 8.89 12.99
N TYR A 306 -3.56 8.06 13.87
CA TYR A 306 -4.88 8.31 14.48
C TYR A 306 -5.06 9.71 15.09
N PRO A 307 -4.11 10.27 15.89
CA PRO A 307 -4.26 11.63 16.43
C PRO A 307 -4.41 12.70 15.35
N ILE A 308 -3.72 12.57 14.22
CA ILE A 308 -3.82 13.51 13.10
C ILE A 308 -5.15 13.34 12.36
N THR A 309 -5.60 12.10 12.14
CA THR A 309 -6.91 11.82 11.54
C THR A 309 -8.03 12.45 12.37
N TYR A 310 -7.92 12.40 13.70
CA TYR A 310 -8.84 13.09 14.60
C TYR A 310 -8.83 14.61 14.41
N LEU A 311 -7.64 15.23 14.40
CA LEU A 311 -7.52 16.69 14.19
C LEU A 311 -8.07 17.11 12.81
N ALA A 312 -7.83 16.32 11.78
CA ALA A 312 -8.39 16.52 10.44
C ALA A 312 -9.92 16.45 10.45
N GLN A 313 -10.51 15.49 11.17
CA GLN A 313 -11.96 15.39 11.33
C GLN A 313 -12.55 16.64 11.98
N GLN A 314 -11.94 17.13 13.06
CA GLN A 314 -12.39 18.36 13.73
C GLN A 314 -12.26 19.58 12.83
N PHE A 315 -11.18 19.64 12.04
CA PHE A 315 -10.96 20.71 11.08
C PHE A 315 -12.03 20.72 9.98
N LEU A 316 -12.42 19.54 9.47
CA LEU A 316 -13.52 19.36 8.52
C LEU A 316 -14.87 19.76 9.12
N ALA A 317 -15.18 19.33 10.35
CA ALA A 317 -16.44 19.66 11.02
C ALA A 317 -16.65 21.17 11.20
N LYS A 318 -15.56 21.94 11.31
CA LYS A 318 -15.55 23.42 11.35
C LYS A 318 -15.67 24.08 9.96
N GLY A 319 -15.84 23.31 8.89
CA GLY A 319 -16.07 23.82 7.52
C GLY A 319 -14.80 24.16 6.73
N ASN A 320 -13.65 23.68 7.18
CA ASN A 320 -12.38 23.78 6.45
C ASN A 320 -12.19 22.60 5.50
N ALA A 321 -11.11 22.62 4.71
CA ALA A 321 -10.79 21.55 3.76
C ALA A 321 -9.58 20.73 4.22
N VAL A 322 -9.67 19.42 4.08
CA VAL A 322 -8.56 18.47 4.27
C VAL A 322 -8.32 17.73 2.98
N TYR A 323 -7.05 17.56 2.62
CA TYR A 323 -6.62 16.80 1.46
C TYR A 323 -5.69 15.68 1.88
N ALA A 324 -5.92 14.48 1.38
CA ALA A 324 -4.97 13.38 1.44
C ALA A 324 -4.27 13.26 0.09
N LEU A 325 -2.95 13.50 0.04
CA LEU A 325 -2.18 13.22 -1.17
C LEU A 325 -1.82 11.74 -1.20
N ALA A 326 -2.21 11.06 -2.27
CA ALA A 326 -1.97 9.64 -2.47
C ALA A 326 -1.38 9.37 -3.85
N GLY A 327 -0.68 8.26 -4.00
CA GLY A 327 -0.14 7.84 -5.29
C GLY A 327 0.45 6.45 -5.25
N GLU A 328 1.23 6.11 -6.27
CA GLU A 328 1.73 4.75 -6.50
C GLU A 328 2.47 4.15 -5.29
N ASN A 329 3.19 4.93 -4.48
CA ASN A 329 3.88 4.38 -3.29
C ASN A 329 3.02 4.37 -2.02
N THR A 330 1.78 4.85 -2.06
CA THR A 330 0.84 4.78 -0.93
C THR A 330 0.33 3.34 -0.81
N PHE A 331 0.87 2.59 0.15
CA PHE A 331 0.73 1.14 0.22
C PHE A 331 0.49 0.66 1.66
N SER A 332 -0.15 -0.50 1.82
CA SER A 332 -0.43 -1.15 3.12
C SER A 332 -1.10 -0.19 4.13
N SER A 333 -0.56 0.01 5.35
CA SER A 333 -1.14 0.92 6.34
C SER A 333 -1.36 2.36 5.85
N ALA A 334 -0.54 2.87 4.93
CA ALA A 334 -0.74 4.22 4.39
C ALA A 334 -1.99 4.31 3.49
N LEU A 335 -2.32 3.22 2.79
CA LEU A 335 -3.60 3.10 2.09
C LEU A 335 -4.77 3.08 3.07
N ILE A 336 -4.67 2.30 4.16
CA ILE A 336 -5.70 2.26 5.22
C ILE A 336 -5.93 3.67 5.76
N ASN A 337 -4.85 4.40 6.06
CA ASN A 337 -4.93 5.79 6.49
C ASN A 337 -5.56 6.71 5.43
N THR A 338 -5.29 6.49 4.15
CA THR A 338 -5.92 7.27 3.06
C THR A 338 -7.42 7.01 3.00
N VAL A 339 -7.87 5.76 3.15
CA VAL A 339 -9.29 5.40 3.25
C VAL A 339 -9.93 6.04 4.48
N GLN A 340 -9.28 5.99 5.64
CA GLN A 340 -9.79 6.63 6.87
C GLN A 340 -9.94 8.14 6.70
N LEU A 341 -8.96 8.82 6.10
CA LEU A 341 -9.03 10.24 5.78
C LEU A 341 -10.17 10.54 4.80
N LYS A 342 -10.35 9.70 3.77
CA LYS A 342 -11.46 9.83 2.82
C LYS A 342 -12.82 9.64 3.51
N ASP A 343 -12.95 8.67 4.41
CA ASP A 343 -14.21 8.35 5.11
C ASP A 343 -14.66 9.48 6.05
N ILE A 344 -13.70 10.15 6.72
CA ILE A 344 -13.99 11.37 7.48
C ILE A 344 -14.26 12.58 6.58
N GLY A 345 -14.08 12.49 5.25
CA GLY A 345 -14.44 13.51 4.28
C GLY A 345 -13.28 14.38 3.76
N ALA A 346 -12.03 13.94 3.89
CA ALA A 346 -10.93 14.55 3.14
C ALA A 346 -11.04 14.21 1.66
N ALA A 347 -10.63 15.13 0.78
CA ALA A 347 -10.51 14.86 -0.65
C ALA A 347 -9.18 14.18 -0.95
N VAL A 348 -9.20 13.03 -1.64
CA VAL A 348 -7.99 12.35 -2.09
C VAL A 348 -7.52 12.98 -3.41
N VAL A 349 -6.26 13.42 -3.46
CA VAL A 349 -5.67 14.09 -4.63
C VAL A 349 -4.39 13.39 -5.04
N GLY A 350 -4.21 13.10 -6.33
CA GLY A 350 -2.98 12.48 -6.83
C GLY A 350 -3.23 11.45 -7.92
N THR A 351 -2.69 10.25 -7.76
CA THR A 351 -2.90 9.10 -8.65
C THR A 351 -3.46 7.92 -7.86
N PRO A 352 -3.96 6.86 -8.52
CA PRO A 352 -4.34 5.64 -7.82
C PRO A 352 -3.20 5.09 -6.93
N THR A 353 -3.57 4.49 -5.81
CA THR A 353 -2.63 3.91 -4.82
C THR A 353 -1.96 2.65 -5.34
N GLY A 354 -0.78 2.34 -4.82
CA GLY A 354 -0.14 1.04 -5.08
C GLY A 354 -0.86 -0.12 -4.39
N GLY A 355 -1.38 0.11 -3.18
CA GLY A 355 -2.13 -0.94 -2.47
C GLY A 355 -3.59 -1.00 -2.91
N SER A 356 -4.16 -2.21 -2.89
CA SER A 356 -5.59 -2.48 -3.05
C SER A 356 -6.38 -2.20 -1.77
N VAL A 357 -7.58 -1.61 -1.89
CA VAL A 357 -8.42 -1.19 -0.75
C VAL A 357 -8.63 -2.35 0.21
N ASP A 358 -9.19 -3.45 -0.31
CA ASP A 358 -9.17 -4.74 0.39
C ASP A 358 -7.94 -5.52 -0.06
N HIS A 359 -7.21 -6.11 0.87
CA HIS A 359 -5.94 -6.76 0.56
C HIS A 359 -5.52 -7.76 1.62
N PHE A 360 -4.74 -8.75 1.21
CA PHE A 360 -3.93 -9.52 2.15
C PHE A 360 -2.79 -8.65 2.67
N GLY A 361 -2.47 -8.76 3.95
CA GLY A 361 -1.44 -7.95 4.57
C GLY A 361 -1.05 -8.43 5.97
N ALA A 362 -0.40 -7.53 6.72
CA ALA A 362 0.34 -7.84 7.95
C ALA A 362 1.32 -8.99 7.71
N VAL A 363 2.55 -8.68 7.32
CA VAL A 363 3.46 -9.67 6.73
C VAL A 363 4.35 -10.35 7.75
N THR A 364 4.72 -11.59 7.47
CA THR A 364 5.82 -12.31 8.13
C THR A 364 6.91 -12.60 7.11
N ALA A 365 8.16 -12.23 7.43
CA ALA A 365 9.31 -12.58 6.61
C ALA A 365 9.79 -14.02 6.89
N PHE A 366 10.32 -14.68 5.86
CA PHE A 366 10.96 -15.99 5.97
C PHE A 366 12.28 -16.02 5.20
N GLU A 367 13.11 -17.03 5.50
CA GLU A 367 14.37 -17.31 4.81
C GLU A 367 14.43 -18.81 4.52
N LEU A 368 14.74 -19.18 3.27
CA LEU A 368 14.84 -20.58 2.87
C LEU A 368 16.09 -21.26 3.46
N PRO A 369 16.00 -22.54 3.84
CA PRO A 369 17.02 -23.19 4.66
C PRO A 369 18.39 -23.30 3.99
N ASN A 370 18.46 -23.51 2.68
CA ASN A 370 19.70 -23.76 1.95
C ASN A 370 20.18 -22.54 1.15
N SER A 371 19.36 -22.05 0.20
CA SER A 371 19.69 -20.90 -0.68
C SER A 371 19.78 -19.57 0.04
N LYS A 372 19.14 -19.45 1.22
CA LYS A 372 18.99 -18.18 1.96
C LYS A 372 18.20 -17.12 1.22
N PHE A 373 17.44 -17.49 0.19
CA PHE A 373 16.47 -16.58 -0.42
C PHE A 373 15.45 -16.16 0.63
N ARG A 374 15.12 -14.87 0.62
CA ARG A 374 14.19 -14.27 1.57
C ARG A 374 12.89 -13.94 0.87
N GLY A 375 11.81 -14.13 1.59
CA GLY A 375 10.48 -13.75 1.14
C GLY A 375 9.63 -13.29 2.30
N GLN A 376 8.37 -13.08 2.00
CA GLN A 376 7.34 -12.75 2.96
C GLN A 376 5.99 -13.31 2.52
N TYR A 377 5.09 -13.48 3.48
CA TYR A 377 3.70 -13.84 3.24
C TYR A 377 2.77 -13.04 4.15
N SER A 378 1.54 -12.81 3.70
CA SER A 378 0.49 -12.15 4.48
C SER A 378 -0.05 -13.02 5.61
N ASN A 379 -0.45 -12.42 6.73
CA ASN A 379 -1.03 -13.15 7.87
C ASN A 379 -2.56 -12.98 7.98
N LYS A 380 -3.16 -12.00 7.30
CA LYS A 380 -4.63 -11.78 7.33
C LYS A 380 -5.12 -11.08 6.06
N PHE A 381 -6.42 -11.22 5.79
CA PHE A 381 -7.13 -10.38 4.83
C PHE A 381 -7.69 -9.14 5.55
N ILE A 382 -7.52 -7.97 4.95
CA ILE A 382 -7.99 -6.67 5.43
C ILE A 382 -9.13 -6.26 4.50
N ASP A 383 -10.37 -6.33 4.99
CA ASP A 383 -11.59 -5.94 4.28
C ASP A 383 -12.01 -4.54 4.73
N LEU A 384 -11.50 -3.49 4.09
CA LEU A 384 -11.87 -2.11 4.44
C LEU A 384 -13.30 -1.77 4.01
N GLY A 385 -13.80 -2.39 2.94
CA GLY A 385 -15.16 -2.21 2.42
C GLY A 385 -16.25 -2.48 3.45
N SER A 386 -16.03 -3.45 4.34
CA SER A 386 -16.95 -3.76 5.44
C SER A 386 -17.00 -2.71 6.57
N TYR A 387 -15.96 -1.88 6.72
CA TYR A 387 -15.87 -0.88 7.80
C TYR A 387 -16.13 0.56 7.34
N TYR A 388 -15.58 0.95 6.19
CA TYR A 388 -15.61 2.34 5.72
C TYR A 388 -16.54 2.53 4.53
N GLU A 389 -17.44 3.51 4.60
CA GLU A 389 -18.36 3.82 3.50
C GLU A 389 -17.57 4.23 2.25
N ALA A 390 -16.48 4.96 2.46
CA ALA A 390 -15.59 5.38 1.39
C ALA A 390 -14.87 4.21 0.69
N ALA A 391 -14.82 3.01 1.28
CA ALA A 391 -14.11 1.85 0.74
C ALA A 391 -15.02 0.86 -0.02
N LYS A 392 -16.30 0.79 0.34
CA LYS A 392 -17.30 -0.16 -0.20
C LYS A 392 -17.25 -0.40 -1.72
N PRO A 393 -17.02 0.62 -2.58
CA PRO A 393 -17.09 0.41 -4.03
C PRO A 393 -15.88 -0.31 -4.64
N TYR A 394 -14.77 -0.50 -3.91
CA TYR A 394 -13.48 -0.79 -4.53
C TYR A 394 -13.06 -2.27 -4.45
N GLY A 395 -13.26 -2.95 -3.32
CA GLY A 395 -12.79 -4.33 -3.20
C GLY A 395 -11.26 -4.44 -3.29
N VAL A 396 -10.76 -5.50 -3.94
CA VAL A 396 -9.33 -5.71 -4.22
C VAL A 396 -8.89 -4.91 -5.44
N GLU A 397 -8.95 -3.59 -5.34
CA GLU A 397 -8.54 -2.64 -6.38
C GLU A 397 -7.83 -1.44 -5.75
N SER A 398 -6.94 -0.78 -6.49
CA SER A 398 -6.33 0.47 -6.06
C SER A 398 -7.40 1.51 -5.70
N LEU A 399 -7.16 2.31 -4.65
CA LEU A 399 -8.01 3.45 -4.33
C LEU A 399 -7.78 4.57 -5.36
N PRO A 400 -8.79 4.96 -6.16
CA PRO A 400 -8.65 6.10 -7.05
C PRO A 400 -8.74 7.42 -6.27
N PRO A 401 -8.03 8.48 -6.72
CA PRO A 401 -8.18 9.80 -6.15
C PRO A 401 -9.52 10.42 -6.55
N ASP A 402 -10.07 11.29 -5.70
CA ASP A 402 -11.24 12.11 -6.04
C ASP A 402 -10.87 13.17 -7.10
N ILE A 403 -9.61 13.63 -7.06
CA ILE A 403 -9.04 14.56 -8.03
C ILE A 403 -7.74 13.97 -8.58
N THR A 404 -7.77 13.55 -9.85
CA THR A 404 -6.60 12.98 -10.51
C THR A 404 -5.63 14.08 -10.92
N VAL A 405 -4.50 14.17 -10.22
CA VAL A 405 -3.41 15.12 -10.46
C VAL A 405 -2.07 14.43 -10.20
N GLY A 406 -1.54 13.74 -11.22
CA GLY A 406 -0.22 13.13 -11.16
C GLY A 406 0.91 14.16 -11.32
N GLN A 407 2.08 13.87 -10.75
CA GLN A 407 3.28 14.66 -10.99
C GLN A 407 3.67 14.56 -12.47
N THR A 408 3.66 15.69 -13.18
CA THR A 408 4.15 15.70 -14.57
C THR A 408 5.68 15.73 -14.60
N PHE A 409 6.28 15.18 -15.65
CA PHE A 409 7.74 15.20 -15.79
C PHE A 409 8.28 16.63 -15.92
N SER A 410 7.55 17.48 -16.66
CA SER A 410 7.88 18.90 -16.81
C SER A 410 7.85 19.64 -15.47
N ASP A 411 6.79 19.48 -14.67
CA ASP A 411 6.71 20.14 -13.36
C ASP A 411 7.83 19.67 -12.43
N TYR A 412 8.17 18.37 -12.47
CA TYR A 412 9.26 17.82 -11.67
C TYR A 412 10.59 18.52 -11.97
N LEU A 413 10.91 18.67 -13.25
CA LEU A 413 12.12 19.38 -13.69
C LEU A 413 12.11 20.87 -13.34
N ASN A 414 10.93 21.49 -13.24
CA ASN A 414 10.81 22.90 -12.86
C ASN A 414 10.67 23.12 -11.34
N GLY A 415 10.74 22.06 -10.52
CA GLY A 415 10.60 22.17 -9.07
C GLY A 415 9.18 22.44 -8.59
N ILE A 416 8.18 22.05 -9.38
CA ILE A 416 6.76 22.22 -9.07
C ILE A 416 6.20 20.88 -8.63
N ASP A 417 5.61 20.85 -7.44
CA ASP A 417 4.77 19.74 -6.98
C ASP A 417 3.36 19.92 -7.56
N THR A 418 3.02 19.15 -8.60
CA THR A 418 1.79 19.37 -9.39
C THR A 418 0.53 19.31 -8.53
N ALA A 419 0.43 18.33 -7.63
CA ALA A 419 -0.75 18.13 -6.78
C ALA A 419 -0.88 19.24 -5.73
N VAL A 420 0.23 19.64 -5.10
CA VAL A 420 0.23 20.74 -4.12
C VAL A 420 -0.10 22.06 -4.82
N GLN A 421 0.52 22.34 -5.96
CA GLN A 421 0.25 23.56 -6.74
C GLN A 421 -1.23 23.64 -7.17
N TYR A 422 -1.82 22.51 -7.56
CA TYR A 422 -3.25 22.42 -7.86
C TYR A 422 -4.08 22.84 -6.64
N ILE A 423 -3.84 22.25 -5.47
CA ILE A 423 -4.57 22.58 -4.23
C ILE A 423 -4.41 24.05 -3.84
N LEU A 424 -3.22 24.63 -4.00
CA LEU A 424 -2.96 26.02 -3.65
C LEU A 424 -3.70 27.02 -4.55
N THR A 425 -3.93 26.66 -5.82
CA THR A 425 -4.49 27.56 -6.84
C THR A 425 -5.98 27.38 -7.10
N HIS A 426 -6.59 26.31 -6.60
CA HIS A 426 -8.01 26.03 -6.76
C HIS A 426 -8.81 26.33 -5.49
N ASP A 427 -10.12 26.51 -5.69
CA ASP A 427 -11.07 26.65 -4.59
C ASP A 427 -11.04 25.41 -3.68
N ALA A 428 -11.25 25.64 -2.39
CA ALA A 428 -11.20 24.56 -1.42
C ALA A 428 -12.37 23.58 -1.61
N VAL A 429 -12.07 22.29 -1.73
CA VAL A 429 -13.08 21.22 -1.65
C VAL A 429 -13.50 21.06 -0.20
N LYS A 430 -14.68 21.58 0.13
CA LYS A 430 -15.21 21.55 1.50
C LYS A 430 -16.16 20.37 1.69
N PRO A 431 -16.20 19.79 2.90
CA PRO A 431 -17.14 18.71 3.20
C PRO A 431 -18.58 19.21 3.21
N GLU A 432 -19.50 18.35 2.80
CA GLU A 432 -20.93 18.57 3.05
C GLU A 432 -21.24 18.31 4.52
N LEU A 433 -21.43 19.39 5.28
CA LEU A 433 -21.73 19.31 6.72
C LEU A 433 -23.19 18.99 7.02
N ARG A 434 -24.07 18.99 6.02
CA ARG A 434 -25.50 18.70 6.20
C ARG A 434 -25.89 17.55 5.29
N LYS A 435 -26.53 16.54 5.87
CA LYS A 435 -26.99 15.35 5.17
C LYS A 435 -28.49 15.13 5.41
N PRO A 436 -29.22 14.62 4.42
CA PRO A 436 -30.56 14.10 4.66
C PRO A 436 -30.50 12.96 5.68
N ALA A 437 -31.43 12.96 6.63
CA ALA A 437 -31.64 11.89 7.59
C ALA A 437 -33.08 11.39 7.48
N VAL A 438 -33.24 10.08 7.31
CA VAL A 438 -34.57 9.46 7.19
C VAL A 438 -34.72 8.46 8.32
N VAL A 439 -35.90 8.37 8.93
CA VAL A 439 -36.14 7.36 9.99
C VAL A 439 -35.88 5.97 9.41
N SER A 440 -34.99 5.23 10.04
CA SER A 440 -34.65 3.87 9.63
C SER A 440 -35.81 2.91 9.88
N GLY A 441 -36.08 2.05 8.91
CA GLY A 441 -37.03 0.94 9.06
C GLY A 441 -36.43 -0.30 9.73
N ALA A 442 -35.12 -0.29 10.02
CA ALA A 442 -34.42 -1.43 10.58
C ALA A 442 -34.90 -1.75 12.00
N LYS A 443 -35.11 -3.03 12.28
CA LYS A 443 -35.28 -3.52 13.65
C LYS A 443 -33.90 -3.72 14.28
N ILE A 444 -33.83 -3.73 15.60
CA ILE A 444 -32.59 -3.98 16.32
C ILE A 444 -32.82 -4.98 17.44
N GLU A 445 -31.89 -5.93 17.55
CA GLU A 445 -31.84 -6.95 18.60
C GLU A 445 -30.46 -6.95 19.26
N VAL A 446 -30.41 -6.99 20.59
CA VAL A 446 -29.19 -7.17 21.37
C VAL A 446 -29.28 -8.51 22.09
N ASN A 447 -28.32 -9.41 21.81
CA ASN A 447 -28.30 -10.79 22.32
C ASN A 447 -29.64 -11.53 22.11
N GLY A 448 -30.26 -11.32 20.94
CA GLY A 448 -31.55 -11.91 20.57
C GLY A 448 -32.78 -11.26 21.21
N THR A 449 -32.60 -10.18 21.99
CA THR A 449 -33.71 -9.41 22.58
C THR A 449 -34.00 -8.17 21.75
N PRO A 450 -35.23 -7.98 21.22
CA PRO A 450 -35.60 -6.77 20.51
C PRO A 450 -35.49 -5.53 21.41
N VAL A 451 -34.96 -4.43 20.88
CA VAL A 451 -34.85 -3.15 21.59
C VAL A 451 -35.57 -2.04 20.84
N ALA A 452 -36.08 -1.05 21.56
CA ALA A 452 -36.88 0.05 20.99
C ALA A 452 -36.03 1.23 20.47
N ALA A 453 -34.71 1.09 20.43
CA ALA A 453 -33.82 2.16 19.99
C ALA A 453 -34.10 2.49 18.51
N ALA A 454 -34.47 3.73 18.25
CA ALA A 454 -34.75 4.23 16.91
C ALA A 454 -33.49 4.86 16.29
N ALA A 455 -33.37 4.73 14.96
CA ALA A 455 -32.23 5.23 14.21
C ALA A 455 -32.68 6.12 13.05
N TYR A 456 -31.78 7.01 12.64
CA TYR A 456 -31.82 7.63 11.32
C TYR A 456 -30.88 6.87 10.37
N GLU A 457 -31.29 6.71 9.13
CA GLU A 457 -30.41 6.36 8.02
C GLU A 457 -29.80 7.64 7.44
N ILE A 458 -28.47 7.69 7.42
CA ILE A 458 -27.67 8.79 6.86
C ILE A 458 -26.58 8.15 6.01
N GLU A 459 -26.52 8.50 4.71
CA GLU A 459 -25.55 7.92 3.76
C GLU A 459 -25.54 6.37 3.77
N GLY A 460 -26.72 5.74 3.87
CA GLY A 460 -26.87 4.28 3.86
C GLY A 460 -26.42 3.58 5.15
N SER A 461 -26.12 4.33 6.21
CA SER A 461 -25.73 3.81 7.53
C SER A 461 -26.76 4.16 8.60
N ASN A 462 -26.92 3.28 9.58
CA ASN A 462 -27.80 3.51 10.73
C ASN A 462 -27.07 4.29 11.82
N TYR A 463 -27.61 5.46 12.15
CA TYR A 463 -27.14 6.34 13.21
C TYR A 463 -28.14 6.37 14.35
N PHE A 464 -27.67 6.06 15.56
CA PHE A 464 -28.49 6.00 16.76
C PHE A 464 -28.09 7.09 17.75
N LYS A 465 -29.06 7.54 18.53
CA LYS A 465 -28.78 8.36 19.72
C LYS A 465 -27.99 7.52 20.71
N LEU A 466 -26.81 7.98 21.15
CA LEU A 466 -25.93 7.18 22.02
C LEU A 466 -26.61 6.72 23.31
N ARG A 467 -27.45 7.56 23.91
CA ARG A 467 -28.19 7.24 25.14
C ARG A 467 -29.18 6.09 24.95
N ASP A 468 -29.77 5.97 23.76
CA ASP A 468 -30.70 4.88 23.44
C ASP A 468 -29.96 3.55 23.30
N LEU A 469 -28.75 3.57 22.70
CA LEU A 469 -27.89 2.40 22.64
C LEU A 469 -27.37 2.01 24.03
N ALA A 470 -26.99 2.97 24.86
CA ALA A 470 -26.59 2.71 26.24
C ALA A 470 -27.69 1.99 27.04
N MET A 471 -28.96 2.39 26.85
CA MET A 471 -30.12 1.69 27.40
C MET A 471 -30.29 0.26 26.85
N ALA A 472 -30.07 0.07 25.55
CA ALA A 472 -30.14 -1.24 24.92
C ALA A 472 -29.05 -2.21 25.42
N PHE A 473 -27.90 -1.69 25.84
CA PHE A 473 -26.75 -2.47 26.29
C PHE A 473 -26.70 -2.68 27.82
N ALA A 474 -27.56 -2.01 28.59
CA ALA A 474 -27.50 -1.97 30.07
C ALA A 474 -27.49 -3.35 30.76
N GLY A 475 -28.08 -4.38 30.14
CA GLY A 475 -28.11 -5.76 30.66
C GLY A 475 -27.00 -6.68 30.16
N THR A 476 -26.01 -6.14 29.43
CA THR A 476 -24.96 -6.92 28.75
C THR A 476 -23.61 -6.80 29.47
N ASN A 477 -22.67 -7.69 29.13
CA ASN A 477 -21.27 -7.63 29.56
C ASN A 477 -20.50 -6.43 28.98
N THR A 478 -21.08 -5.71 28.02
CA THR A 478 -20.52 -4.52 27.37
C THR A 478 -21.42 -3.31 27.61
N ALA A 479 -22.11 -3.26 28.75
CA ALA A 479 -22.85 -2.08 29.16
C ALA A 479 -21.91 -0.87 29.24
N PHE A 480 -22.35 0.25 28.69
CA PHE A 480 -21.63 1.52 28.74
C PHE A 480 -22.58 2.64 29.18
N SER A 481 -22.00 3.67 29.78
CA SER A 481 -22.65 4.90 30.16
C SER A 481 -22.24 6.03 29.22
N VAL A 482 -23.08 7.06 29.12
CA VAL A 482 -22.88 8.24 28.28
C VAL A 482 -23.05 9.48 29.14
N SER A 483 -22.08 10.36 29.16
CA SER A 483 -22.15 11.67 29.81
C SER A 483 -21.91 12.80 28.81
N TRP A 484 -22.42 13.99 29.14
CA TRP A 484 -22.29 15.20 28.34
C TRP A 484 -21.69 16.32 29.18
N ASP A 485 -20.62 16.92 28.68
CA ASP A 485 -20.03 18.14 29.20
C ASP A 485 -20.28 19.28 28.19
N GLY A 486 -21.17 20.20 28.57
CA GLY A 486 -21.53 21.34 27.72
C GLY A 486 -20.48 22.45 27.68
N GLU A 487 -19.59 22.53 28.68
CA GLU A 487 -18.49 23.51 28.68
C GLU A 487 -17.36 23.04 27.77
N ALA A 488 -17.04 21.74 27.82
CA ALA A 488 -16.05 21.11 26.94
C ALA A 488 -16.60 20.79 25.54
N ASN A 489 -17.93 20.85 25.34
CA ASN A 489 -18.60 20.39 24.13
C ASN A 489 -18.25 18.91 23.81
N GLN A 490 -18.37 18.05 24.82
CA GLN A 490 -17.82 16.70 24.83
C GLN A 490 -18.85 15.67 25.27
N VAL A 491 -18.92 14.56 24.54
CA VAL A 491 -19.59 13.33 24.92
C VAL A 491 -18.53 12.36 25.44
N THR A 492 -18.77 11.73 26.60
CA THR A 492 -17.89 10.67 27.12
C THR A 492 -18.66 9.37 27.24
N ILE A 493 -18.07 8.31 26.69
CA ILE A 493 -18.50 6.92 26.78
C ILE A 493 -17.58 6.23 27.79
N ASP A 494 -18.17 5.62 28.81
CA ASP A 494 -17.43 4.92 29.87
C ASP A 494 -18.04 3.54 30.15
N ALA A 495 -17.24 2.58 30.58
CA ALA A 495 -17.73 1.25 30.94
C ALA A 495 -18.69 1.35 32.14
N GLY A 496 -19.82 0.65 32.06
CA GLY A 496 -20.79 0.60 33.16
C GLY A 496 -22.24 0.79 32.75
N VAL A 497 -23.15 0.68 33.70
CA VAL A 497 -24.58 0.76 33.44
C VAL A 497 -25.01 2.23 33.34
N TYR A 498 -25.63 2.59 32.22
CA TYR A 498 -26.19 3.92 32.02
C TYR A 498 -27.36 4.22 32.96
N THR A 499 -27.40 5.45 33.47
CA THR A 499 -28.53 5.96 34.26
C THR A 499 -29.35 6.92 33.39
N PRO A 500 -30.63 6.63 33.10
CA PRO A 500 -31.49 7.50 32.30
C PRO A 500 -31.61 8.90 32.87
N VAL A 501 -31.60 9.91 32.00
CA VAL A 501 -31.79 11.32 32.35
C VAL A 501 -33.01 11.95 31.68
N GLY A 502 -33.74 11.18 30.85
CA GLY A 502 -34.97 11.59 30.17
C GLY A 502 -34.79 11.73 28.65
N GLY A 503 -35.84 11.41 27.90
CA GLY A 503 -35.87 11.48 26.42
C GLY A 503 -35.26 10.28 25.70
N GLU A 504 -34.82 9.26 26.44
CA GLU A 504 -34.35 7.99 25.87
C GLU A 504 -35.51 7.15 25.31
N LEU A 505 -35.25 6.46 24.20
CA LEU A 505 -36.19 5.58 23.49
C LEU A 505 -37.48 6.27 23.02
N GLU A 506 -37.50 7.60 23.01
CA GLU A 506 -38.60 8.35 22.40
C GLU A 506 -38.63 8.10 20.87
N PRO A 507 -39.81 7.87 20.28
CA PRO A 507 -39.93 7.68 18.84
C PRO A 507 -39.39 8.89 18.07
N LEU A 508 -38.66 8.63 16.99
CA LEU A 508 -38.22 9.69 16.08
C LEU A 508 -39.41 10.30 15.35
N SER A 509 -39.36 11.61 15.12
CA SER A 509 -40.37 12.32 14.35
C SER A 509 -40.32 11.85 12.89
N GLY A 510 -41.49 11.49 12.34
CA GLY A 510 -41.59 11.09 10.93
C GLY A 510 -41.30 12.25 9.97
N GLY A 511 -40.86 11.94 8.76
CA GLY A 511 -40.43 12.92 7.75
C GLY A 511 -38.92 12.98 7.60
N GLY A 512 -38.43 13.56 6.50
CA GLY A 512 -36.99 13.76 6.29
C GLY A 512 -36.47 14.87 7.20
N GLN A 513 -35.42 14.57 7.97
CA GLN A 513 -34.69 15.50 8.81
C GLN A 513 -33.38 15.94 8.14
N THR A 514 -32.76 16.98 8.69
CA THR A 514 -31.40 17.39 8.28
C THR A 514 -30.43 17.11 9.43
N ALA A 515 -29.52 16.17 9.20
CA ALA A 515 -28.39 15.89 10.08
C ALA A 515 -27.28 16.91 9.83
N THR A 516 -26.83 17.61 10.87
CA THR A 516 -25.66 18.50 10.80
C THR A 516 -24.47 17.82 11.43
N ARG A 517 -23.30 17.83 10.77
CA ARG A 517 -22.10 17.21 11.29
C ARG A 517 -21.73 17.82 12.63
N ALA A 518 -21.62 16.99 13.66
CA ALA A 518 -21.35 17.42 15.02
C ALA A 518 -19.89 17.90 15.14
N THR A 519 -19.70 18.96 15.92
CA THR A 519 -18.38 19.45 16.34
C THR A 519 -18.04 19.00 17.76
N ALA A 520 -18.95 18.29 18.42
CA ALA A 520 -18.70 17.73 19.73
C ALA A 520 -17.66 16.63 19.67
N GLU A 521 -16.77 16.63 20.65
CA GLU A 521 -15.79 15.58 20.82
C GLU A 521 -16.45 14.37 21.48
N VAL A 522 -15.91 13.19 21.20
CA VAL A 522 -16.52 11.93 21.62
C VAL A 522 -15.40 11.08 22.15
N TYR A 523 -15.41 10.78 23.44
CA TYR A 523 -14.34 10.06 24.09
C TYR A 523 -14.80 8.68 24.50
N LEU A 524 -13.92 7.69 24.33
CA LEU A 524 -14.00 6.45 25.08
C LEU A 524 -13.00 6.57 26.23
N GLN A 525 -13.50 6.63 27.47
CA GLN A 525 -12.71 6.95 28.66
C GLN A 525 -11.47 6.06 28.80
N ASP A 526 -11.63 4.76 28.54
CA ASP A 526 -10.55 3.77 28.64
C ASP A 526 -9.46 3.93 27.57
N MET A 527 -9.79 4.51 26.41
CA MET A 527 -8.81 4.76 25.34
C MET A 527 -7.99 6.05 25.58
N GLY A 528 -8.44 6.92 26.49
CA GLY A 528 -7.76 8.18 26.79
C GLY A 528 -7.65 9.16 25.60
N MET A 529 -8.37 8.91 24.51
CA MET A 529 -8.32 9.72 23.29
C MET A 529 -9.70 9.83 22.64
N PRO A 530 -9.96 10.93 21.90
CA PRO A 530 -11.23 11.13 21.24
C PRO A 530 -11.36 10.26 19.99
N LEU A 531 -12.60 9.98 19.60
CA LEU A 531 -12.95 9.01 18.58
C LEU A 531 -12.96 9.62 17.18
N VAL A 532 -12.36 8.88 16.24
CA VAL A 532 -12.48 9.11 14.80
C VAL A 532 -13.75 8.41 14.30
N GLY A 533 -14.61 9.16 13.62
CA GLY A 533 -15.92 8.71 13.14
C GLY A 533 -16.88 9.88 12.98
N LYS A 534 -17.73 9.83 11.95
CA LYS A 534 -18.74 10.87 11.73
C LYS A 534 -19.82 10.80 12.80
N ALA A 535 -20.07 11.91 13.49
CA ALA A 535 -21.24 12.10 14.35
C ALA A 535 -22.11 13.22 13.78
N TYR A 536 -23.42 13.11 13.99
CA TYR A 536 -24.38 14.10 13.51
C TYR A 536 -25.29 14.58 14.64
N GLU A 537 -25.64 15.85 14.61
CA GLU A 537 -26.63 16.47 15.45
C GLU A 537 -27.97 16.58 14.71
N ILE A 538 -29.04 16.12 15.36
CA ILE A 538 -30.42 16.27 14.91
C ILE A 538 -31.24 16.67 16.15
N ASP A 539 -31.94 17.80 16.09
CA ASP A 539 -32.76 18.34 17.18
C ASP A 539 -32.03 18.37 18.54
N GLY A 540 -30.76 18.80 18.55
CA GLY A 540 -29.91 18.89 19.75
C GLY A 540 -29.40 17.56 20.30
N ASN A 541 -29.70 16.43 19.65
CA ASN A 541 -29.24 15.10 20.05
C ASN A 541 -28.10 14.63 19.14
N HIS A 542 -27.14 13.90 19.71
CA HIS A 542 -25.98 13.37 18.99
C HIS A 542 -26.22 11.93 18.55
N TYR A 543 -26.03 11.69 17.26
CA TYR A 543 -26.26 10.44 16.57
C TYR A 543 -24.97 9.87 16.01
N PHE A 544 -24.77 8.57 16.23
CA PHE A 544 -23.52 7.87 15.93
C PHE A 544 -23.77 6.64 15.08
N LYS A 545 -22.86 6.41 14.13
CA LYS A 545 -22.88 5.22 13.29
C LYS A 545 -22.71 3.99 14.18
N LEU A 546 -23.68 3.08 14.11
CA LEU A 546 -23.72 1.91 15.00
C LEU A 546 -22.48 1.01 14.84
N ARG A 547 -22.04 0.79 13.59
CA ARG A 547 -20.90 -0.09 13.31
C ARG A 547 -19.61 0.43 13.95
N ASP A 548 -19.37 1.72 13.87
CA ASP A 548 -18.21 2.36 14.51
C ASP A 548 -18.27 2.15 16.03
N LEU A 549 -19.44 2.33 16.65
CA LEU A 549 -19.61 2.06 18.09
C LEU A 549 -19.37 0.59 18.45
N CYS A 550 -19.95 -0.34 17.69
CA CYS A 550 -19.76 -1.76 17.93
C CYS A 550 -18.30 -2.18 17.76
N PHE A 551 -17.59 -1.62 16.78
CA PHE A 551 -16.16 -1.83 16.58
C PHE A 551 -15.36 -1.36 17.80
N MET A 552 -15.67 -0.17 18.32
CA MET A 552 -15.02 0.37 19.51
C MET A 552 -15.29 -0.44 20.78
N LEU A 553 -16.52 -0.94 20.94
CA LEU A 553 -16.89 -1.79 22.06
C LEU A 553 -16.44 -3.26 21.89
N GLY A 554 -15.86 -3.61 20.73
CA GLY A 554 -15.41 -4.97 20.42
C GLY A 554 -16.55 -5.99 20.32
N VAL A 555 -17.76 -5.56 19.94
CA VAL A 555 -18.96 -6.42 19.87
C VAL A 555 -19.39 -6.69 18.43
N ARG A 556 -19.82 -7.92 18.14
CA ARG A 556 -20.29 -8.28 16.80
C ARG A 556 -21.58 -7.55 16.44
N VAL A 557 -21.65 -7.05 15.21
CA VAL A 557 -22.86 -6.45 14.61
C VAL A 557 -23.08 -6.98 13.20
N GLU A 558 -24.32 -7.42 12.91
CA GLU A 558 -24.69 -8.04 11.64
C GLU A 558 -26.00 -7.48 11.10
N TRP A 559 -26.16 -7.57 9.77
CA TRP A 559 -27.41 -7.26 9.09
C TRP A 559 -28.08 -8.57 8.64
N ASP A 560 -29.30 -8.82 9.12
CA ASP A 560 -30.19 -9.87 8.60
C ASP A 560 -31.13 -9.24 7.56
N ASP A 561 -30.81 -9.46 6.29
CA ASP A 561 -31.55 -8.90 5.17
C ASP A 561 -33.00 -9.43 5.08
N ALA A 562 -33.21 -10.71 5.39
CA ALA A 562 -34.54 -11.32 5.33
C ALA A 562 -35.46 -10.78 6.44
N ALA A 563 -34.91 -10.54 7.63
CA ALA A 563 -35.65 -9.99 8.76
C ALA A 563 -35.72 -8.46 8.76
N GLN A 564 -34.86 -7.79 7.96
CA GLN A 564 -34.57 -6.36 8.03
C GLN A 564 -34.18 -5.94 9.45
N THR A 565 -33.31 -6.75 10.07
CA THR A 565 -32.94 -6.64 11.49
C THR A 565 -31.42 -6.53 11.64
N ILE A 566 -31.00 -5.54 12.42
CA ILE A 566 -29.64 -5.43 12.95
C ILE A 566 -29.52 -6.33 14.17
N ARG A 567 -28.56 -7.25 14.15
CA ARG A 567 -28.26 -8.13 15.29
C ARG A 567 -26.94 -7.74 15.92
N ILE A 568 -26.98 -7.49 17.21
CA ILE A 568 -25.80 -7.23 18.04
C ILE A 568 -25.62 -8.42 18.98
N ASP A 569 -24.41 -8.99 18.98
CA ASP A 569 -24.03 -10.07 19.89
C ASP A 569 -22.82 -9.64 20.71
N THR A 570 -23.08 -9.25 21.96
CA THR A 570 -22.06 -8.74 22.88
C THR A 570 -21.19 -9.84 23.49
N THR A 571 -21.54 -11.11 23.22
CA THR A 571 -20.77 -12.27 23.68
C THR A 571 -19.69 -12.69 22.69
N LYS A 572 -19.69 -12.12 21.49
CA LYS A 572 -18.75 -12.40 20.41
C LYS A 572 -17.92 -11.17 20.09
N PRO A 573 -16.63 -11.36 19.74
CA PRO A 573 -15.79 -10.27 19.30
C PRO A 573 -16.34 -9.68 18.00
N TYR A 574 -16.02 -8.41 17.75
CA TYR A 574 -16.17 -7.82 16.43
C TYR A 574 -15.34 -8.64 15.42
N ILE A 575 -15.95 -9.00 14.29
CA ILE A 575 -15.30 -9.70 13.18
C ILE A 575 -15.34 -8.76 11.99
#